data_AF-A0A9J5YQ16-F1
#
_entry.id   AF-A0A9J5YQ16-F1
#
_cell.length_a   1.000
_cell.length_b   1.000
_cell.length_c   1.000
_cell.angle_alpha   90.00
_cell.angle_beta   90.00
_cell.angle_gamma   90.00
#
_symmetry.space_group_name_H-M   'P 1'
#
loop_
_entity.id
_entity.type
_entity.pdbx_description
1 polymer ?
#
loop_
_entity_poly.entity_id
_entity_poly.type
_entity_poly.pdbx_seq_one_letter_code
_entity_poly.pdbx_strand_id
1 'polypeptide(L)'
;MNCENIKLPKIDFSHEDLKPDTLIWNQVKSQVHKAIVEYGCFEAFFNKIPIHLKKSIFEFSQEIFDLPLQTKLKNISTNFMAMWDNTILFHSLKAWALMILTSLIKLKNSLKFYGPRKSFYLARKFLQYYTKVNGLQLLTKDGQWKNINPTPGTFTIIIGDSLHVWTNGRMHAPYHRVLIRGNETRYSVGLFSTPKDGYTIKTPKELIDEDHPLLFKPHNHFEFLNFSYTKKACNVNLL
;
A
#
# COMPACT_ATOMS: atom_id res chain seq x y z
N MET A 1 -8.30 4.67 24.63
CA MET A 1 -8.33 6.00 23.99
C MET A 1 -8.93 5.87 22.60
N ASN A 2 -9.98 6.64 22.30
CA ASN A 2 -10.54 6.69 20.95
C ASN A 2 -9.68 7.61 20.08
N CYS A 3 -8.97 7.02 19.13
CA CYS A 3 -8.32 7.75 18.06
C CYS A 3 -9.39 8.37 17.15
N GLU A 4 -9.23 9.64 16.77
CA GLU A 4 -10.17 10.35 15.89
C GLU A 4 -10.20 9.79 14.47
N ASN A 5 -11.24 10.09 13.71
CA ASN A 5 -11.37 9.65 12.32
C ASN A 5 -10.90 10.75 11.36
N ILE A 6 -10.12 10.41 10.33
CA ILE A 6 -9.83 11.30 9.22
C ILE A 6 -10.74 10.99 8.02
N LYS A 7 -11.28 12.03 7.38
CA LYS A 7 -12.04 11.90 6.14
C LYS A 7 -11.11 12.19 4.97
N LEU A 8 -10.62 11.14 4.32
CA LEU A 8 -9.74 11.30 3.16
C LEU A 8 -10.49 11.92 1.96
N PRO A 9 -9.80 12.66 1.09
CA PRO A 9 -10.35 13.06 -0.21
C PRO A 9 -10.83 11.83 -0.98
N LYS A 10 -12.04 11.90 -1.53
CA LYS A 10 -12.60 10.87 -2.42
C LYS A 10 -12.48 11.36 -3.85
N ILE A 11 -11.84 10.57 -4.69
CA ILE A 11 -11.51 10.93 -6.07
C ILE A 11 -12.13 9.89 -6.99
N ASP A 12 -12.86 10.37 -8.00
CA ASP A 12 -13.58 9.53 -8.94
C ASP A 12 -12.72 9.21 -10.18
N PHE A 13 -12.47 7.92 -10.43
CA PHE A 13 -11.78 7.40 -11.61
C PHE A 13 -12.71 6.65 -12.57
N SER A 14 -14.03 6.76 -12.38
CA SER A 14 -15.06 6.07 -13.15
C SER A 14 -15.47 6.78 -14.44
N HIS A 15 -15.22 8.09 -14.54
CA HIS A 15 -15.63 8.93 -15.68
C HIS A 15 -15.06 8.39 -17.01
N GLU A 16 -15.90 8.34 -18.04
CA GLU A 16 -15.55 7.72 -19.33
C GLU A 16 -14.49 8.53 -20.09
N ASP A 17 -14.59 9.86 -20.05
CA ASP A 17 -13.58 10.79 -20.57
C ASP A 17 -12.39 11.07 -19.64
N LEU A 18 -12.08 10.16 -18.72
CA LEU A 18 -10.80 10.21 -17.99
C LEU A 18 -9.64 9.76 -18.92
N LYS A 19 -9.32 10.63 -19.88
CA LYS A 19 -8.31 10.48 -20.92
C LYS A 19 -7.34 11.67 -20.84
N PRO A 20 -6.04 11.52 -21.18
CA PRO A 20 -5.08 12.61 -21.18
C PRO A 20 -5.62 13.88 -21.85
N ASP A 21 -5.19 15.03 -21.33
CA ASP A 21 -5.46 16.39 -21.83
C ASP A 21 -6.93 16.86 -21.82
N THR A 22 -7.87 16.03 -21.34
CA THR A 22 -9.25 16.45 -21.08
C THR A 22 -9.38 17.33 -19.82
N LEU A 23 -10.46 18.12 -19.74
CA LEU A 23 -10.79 18.88 -18.53
C LEU A 23 -10.93 17.98 -17.30
N ILE A 24 -11.62 16.84 -17.44
CA ILE A 24 -11.81 15.86 -16.36
C ILE A 24 -10.46 15.28 -15.89
N TRP A 25 -9.57 14.95 -16.81
CA TRP A 25 -8.22 14.47 -16.47
C TRP A 25 -7.41 15.52 -15.70
N ASN A 26 -7.44 16.77 -16.12
CA ASN A 26 -6.75 17.85 -15.42
C ASN A 26 -7.35 18.12 -14.03
N GLN A 27 -8.67 18.03 -13.88
CA GLN A 27 -9.35 18.10 -12.58
C GLN A 27 -8.96 16.93 -11.65
N VAL A 28 -9.05 15.68 -12.13
CA VAL A 28 -8.68 14.48 -11.34
C VAL A 28 -7.20 14.51 -10.98
N LYS A 29 -6.31 14.87 -11.91
CA LYS A 29 -4.87 15.05 -11.65
C LYS A 29 -4.62 16.10 -10.56
N SER A 30 -5.34 17.22 -10.57
CA SER A 30 -5.26 18.26 -9.53
C SER A 30 -5.75 17.75 -8.17
N GLN A 31 -6.86 17.00 -8.12
CA GLN A 31 -7.37 16.39 -6.90
C GLN A 31 -6.37 15.37 -6.31
N VAL A 32 -5.81 14.49 -7.15
CA VAL A 32 -4.81 13.49 -6.76
C VAL A 32 -3.56 14.17 -6.21
N HIS A 33 -3.05 15.19 -6.90
CA HIS A 33 -1.89 15.95 -6.46
C HIS A 33 -2.12 16.59 -5.08
N LYS A 34 -3.24 17.32 -4.90
CA LYS A 34 -3.61 17.93 -3.61
C LYS A 34 -3.72 16.89 -2.49
N ALA A 35 -4.37 15.76 -2.75
CA ALA A 35 -4.56 14.73 -1.73
C ALA A 35 -3.26 14.02 -1.35
N ILE A 36 -2.37 13.76 -2.31
CA ILE A 36 -1.05 13.18 -2.04
C ILE A 36 -0.13 14.15 -1.30
N VAL A 37 -0.07 15.42 -1.72
CA VAL A 37 0.74 16.45 -1.04
C VAL A 37 0.25 16.66 0.40
N GLU A 38 -1.06 16.62 0.63
CA GLU A 38 -1.61 16.91 1.95
C GLU A 38 -1.66 15.71 2.90
N TYR A 39 -2.18 14.58 2.44
CA TYR A 39 -2.44 13.40 3.28
C TYR A 39 -1.52 12.21 2.98
N GLY A 40 -0.76 12.25 1.89
CA GLY A 40 -0.06 11.07 1.37
C GLY A 40 -0.98 9.94 0.90
N CYS A 41 -2.31 10.16 0.89
CA CYS A 41 -3.30 9.14 0.58
C CYS A 41 -4.68 9.74 0.20
N PHE A 42 -5.52 8.92 -0.43
CA PHE A 42 -6.89 9.25 -0.81
C PHE A 42 -7.77 7.99 -0.96
N GLU A 43 -9.08 8.17 -1.01
CA GLU A 43 -10.02 7.13 -1.44
C GLU A 43 -10.28 7.25 -2.95
N ALA A 44 -10.06 6.18 -3.70
CA ALA A 44 -10.36 6.10 -5.13
C ALA A 44 -11.69 5.36 -5.33
N PHE A 45 -12.64 5.98 -6.02
CA PHE A 45 -13.81 5.29 -6.57
C PHE A 45 -13.50 4.79 -7.99
N PHE A 46 -13.88 3.55 -8.30
CA PHE A 46 -13.64 2.92 -9.60
C PHE A 46 -14.71 1.86 -9.88
N ASN A 47 -15.57 2.14 -10.85
CA ASN A 47 -16.70 1.30 -11.26
C ASN A 47 -16.28 0.13 -12.18
N LYS A 48 -15.18 0.25 -12.91
CA LYS A 48 -14.74 -0.74 -13.94
C LYS A 48 -14.30 -2.10 -13.38
N ILE A 49 -14.27 -2.27 -12.05
CA ILE A 49 -14.12 -3.59 -11.41
C ILE A 49 -15.50 -3.99 -10.84
N PRO A 50 -16.17 -5.01 -11.41
CA PRO A 50 -17.48 -5.46 -10.96
C PRO A 50 -17.51 -5.85 -9.48
N ILE A 51 -18.64 -5.58 -8.81
CA ILE A 51 -18.79 -5.85 -7.38
C ILE A 51 -18.72 -7.36 -7.06
N HIS A 52 -19.23 -8.22 -7.95
CA HIS A 52 -19.11 -9.68 -7.81
C HIS A 52 -17.64 -10.12 -7.83
N LEU A 53 -16.82 -9.52 -8.70
CA LEU A 53 -15.41 -9.87 -8.84
C LEU A 53 -14.60 -9.42 -7.62
N LYS A 54 -14.96 -8.26 -7.02
CA LYS A 54 -14.43 -7.85 -5.71
C LYS A 54 -14.81 -8.87 -4.63
N LYS A 55 -16.07 -9.33 -4.59
CA LYS A 55 -16.58 -10.32 -3.62
C LYS A 55 -15.84 -11.66 -3.73
N SER A 56 -15.74 -12.24 -4.92
CA SER A 56 -15.07 -13.53 -5.15
C SER A 56 -13.57 -13.52 -4.79
N ILE A 57 -12.86 -12.39 -4.97
CA ILE A 57 -11.46 -12.25 -4.52
C ILE A 57 -11.36 -12.38 -2.98
N PHE A 58 -12.36 -11.90 -2.24
CA PHE A 58 -12.36 -11.98 -0.78
C PHE A 58 -12.79 -13.35 -0.27
N GLU A 59 -13.82 -13.94 -0.86
CA GLU A 59 -14.28 -15.30 -0.52
C GLU A 59 -13.14 -16.31 -0.74
N PHE A 60 -12.51 -16.29 -1.91
CA PHE A 60 -11.32 -17.09 -2.19
C PHE A 60 -10.13 -16.78 -1.26
N SER A 61 -10.00 -15.53 -0.81
CA SER A 61 -8.98 -15.20 0.20
C SER A 61 -9.30 -15.84 1.54
N GLN A 62 -10.56 -15.86 1.98
CA GLN A 62 -11.01 -16.49 3.23
C GLN A 62 -10.75 -17.99 3.21
N GLU A 63 -11.14 -18.69 2.14
CA GLU A 63 -10.87 -20.12 1.93
C GLU A 63 -9.38 -20.46 2.12
N ILE A 64 -8.47 -19.63 1.59
CA ILE A 64 -7.01 -19.80 1.77
C ILE A 64 -6.57 -19.61 3.24
N PHE A 65 -7.20 -18.70 3.99
CA PHE A 65 -6.89 -18.54 5.42
C PHE A 65 -7.39 -19.69 6.27
N ASP A 66 -8.49 -20.31 5.88
CA ASP A 66 -9.15 -21.36 6.65
C ASP A 66 -8.51 -22.74 6.43
N LEU A 67 -7.64 -22.88 5.41
CA LEU A 67 -6.78 -24.06 5.22
C LEU A 67 -6.00 -24.43 6.51
N PRO A 68 -5.79 -25.73 6.82
CA PRO A 68 -5.01 -26.15 7.97
C PRO A 68 -3.60 -25.54 8.01
N LEU A 69 -3.10 -25.25 9.22
CA LEU A 69 -1.77 -24.64 9.41
C LEU A 69 -0.67 -25.42 8.68
N GLN A 70 -0.69 -26.76 8.77
CA GLN A 70 0.27 -27.63 8.09
C GLN A 70 0.23 -27.50 6.56
N THR A 71 -0.95 -27.27 5.96
CA THR A 71 -1.10 -27.02 4.52
C THR A 71 -0.50 -25.68 4.14
N LYS A 72 -0.73 -24.63 4.94
CA LYS A 72 -0.18 -23.29 4.72
C LYS A 72 1.36 -23.28 4.84
N LEU A 73 1.92 -24.04 5.78
CA LEU A 73 3.38 -24.16 5.99
C LEU A 73 4.12 -24.90 4.87
N LYS A 74 3.48 -25.79 4.11
CA LYS A 74 4.10 -26.42 2.91
C LYS A 74 4.41 -25.41 1.82
N ASN A 75 3.70 -24.28 1.80
CA ASN A 75 3.95 -23.18 0.88
C ASN A 75 4.85 -22.15 1.61
N ILE A 76 6.16 -22.40 1.61
CA ILE A 76 7.23 -21.42 1.97
C ILE A 76 8.26 -21.32 0.83
N SER A 77 8.71 -20.11 0.45
CA SER A 77 9.80 -19.88 -0.52
C SER A 77 10.93 -18.99 0.00
N THR A 78 12.15 -19.50 -0.12
CA THR A 78 13.47 -18.89 0.14
C THR A 78 13.64 -17.36 0.04
N ASN A 79 12.97 -16.63 -0.86
CA ASN A 79 13.11 -15.18 -0.94
C ASN A 79 12.42 -14.47 0.25
N PHE A 80 13.25 -14.08 1.21
CA PHE A 80 12.93 -13.34 2.44
C PHE A 80 12.06 -12.08 2.18
N MET A 81 11.00 -11.89 2.95
CA MET A 81 10.18 -10.65 2.90
C MET A 81 9.97 -9.98 4.26
N ALA A 82 10.14 -10.71 5.37
CA ALA A 82 10.18 -10.19 6.74
C ALA A 82 10.57 -11.32 7.72
N MET A 83 10.92 -10.96 8.96
CA MET A 83 11.14 -11.91 10.06
C MET A 83 10.08 -11.68 11.15
N TRP A 84 9.59 -12.75 11.77
CA TRP A 84 8.72 -12.72 12.95
C TRP A 84 9.16 -13.80 13.93
N ASP A 85 9.53 -13.42 15.16
CA ASP A 85 9.73 -14.34 16.30
C ASP A 85 10.50 -15.63 15.94
N ASN A 86 11.73 -15.44 15.45
CA ASN A 86 12.64 -16.48 14.91
C ASN A 86 12.14 -17.32 13.72
N THR A 87 10.96 -17.01 13.16
CA THR A 87 10.40 -17.60 11.95
C THR A 87 10.53 -16.66 10.75
N ILE A 88 10.95 -17.21 9.60
CA ILE A 88 11.23 -16.43 8.38
C ILE A 88 10.00 -16.43 7.46
N LEU A 89 9.59 -15.26 6.97
CA LEU A 89 8.53 -15.12 5.96
C LEU A 89 9.11 -15.10 4.54
N PHE A 90 8.43 -15.84 3.68
CA PHE A 90 9.02 -16.51 2.53
C PHE A 90 8.02 -16.50 1.34
N HIS A 91 8.50 -16.23 0.13
CA HIS A 91 7.84 -15.83 -1.14
C HIS A 91 6.76 -16.73 -1.80
N SER A 92 6.35 -17.79 -1.14
CA SER A 92 5.63 -18.96 -1.69
C SER A 92 4.33 -18.59 -2.41
N LEU A 93 3.86 -19.44 -3.33
CA LEU A 93 2.85 -19.15 -4.38
C LEU A 93 3.40 -18.39 -5.60
N LYS A 94 4.46 -18.87 -6.26
CA LYS A 94 4.76 -18.50 -7.66
C LYS A 94 4.09 -19.43 -8.69
N ALA A 95 3.89 -20.71 -8.37
CA ALA A 95 3.34 -21.71 -9.30
C ALA A 95 1.82 -21.59 -9.53
N TRP A 96 1.01 -21.52 -8.47
CA TRP A 96 -0.46 -21.52 -8.58
C TRP A 96 -1.08 -20.14 -8.87
N ALA A 97 -0.25 -19.09 -8.94
CA ALA A 97 -0.70 -17.76 -9.35
C ALA A 97 -1.03 -17.68 -10.85
N LEU A 98 -0.51 -18.61 -11.67
CA LEU A 98 -0.54 -18.50 -13.14
C LEU A 98 -1.92 -18.73 -13.77
N MET A 99 -2.67 -19.76 -13.34
CA MET A 99 -4.05 -20.02 -13.83
C MET A 99 -5.04 -18.91 -13.44
N ILE A 100 -4.69 -18.16 -12.40
CA ILE A 100 -5.46 -17.08 -11.84
C ILE A 100 -5.13 -15.74 -12.54
N LEU A 101 -3.98 -15.67 -13.22
CA LEU A 101 -3.39 -14.49 -13.87
C LEU A 101 -4.08 -14.08 -15.18
N THR A 102 -4.66 -15.04 -15.91
CA THR A 102 -5.22 -14.84 -17.26
C THR A 102 -6.54 -14.07 -17.29
N SER A 103 -7.31 -14.04 -16.19
CA SER A 103 -8.56 -13.27 -16.10
C SER A 103 -8.44 -11.99 -15.27
N LEU A 104 -7.40 -11.90 -14.43
CA LEU A 104 -7.02 -10.71 -13.67
C LEU A 104 -5.56 -10.89 -13.24
N ILE A 105 -4.72 -9.88 -13.43
CA ILE A 105 -3.35 -9.86 -12.90
C ILE A 105 -3.43 -9.57 -11.38
N LYS A 106 -3.72 -10.63 -10.61
CA LYS A 106 -4.00 -10.61 -9.16
C LYS A 106 -2.69 -10.63 -8.36
N LEU A 107 -2.49 -9.69 -7.45
CA LEU A 107 -2.99 -9.69 -6.06
C LEU A 107 -2.61 -10.94 -5.25
N LYS A 108 -1.74 -10.72 -4.24
CA LYS A 108 -1.14 -11.76 -3.41
C LYS A 108 -1.12 -11.33 -1.93
N ASN A 109 -1.63 -12.20 -1.06
CA ASN A 109 -1.81 -12.05 0.39
C ASN A 109 -0.49 -12.43 1.15
N SER A 110 -0.20 -12.23 2.46
CA SER A 110 -0.91 -11.78 3.70
C SER A 110 0.04 -11.98 4.93
N LEU A 111 -0.28 -11.77 6.23
CA LEU A 111 -1.08 -10.81 7.04
C LEU A 111 -0.67 -11.06 8.52
N LYS A 112 -0.27 -10.03 9.28
CA LYS A 112 -0.34 -9.92 10.77
C LYS A 112 0.35 -8.61 11.24
N PHE A 113 0.16 -8.27 12.52
CA PHE A 113 0.46 -6.98 13.19
C PHE A 113 1.68 -6.17 12.71
N TYR A 114 1.50 -4.85 12.68
CA TYR A 114 2.53 -3.88 12.31
C TYR A 114 2.61 -2.73 13.33
N GLY A 115 3.83 -2.42 13.79
CA GLY A 115 4.15 -1.10 14.35
C GLY A 115 4.02 0.02 13.28
N PRO A 116 4.40 1.27 13.59
CA PRO A 116 4.43 2.32 12.59
C PRO A 116 5.30 1.91 11.40
N ARG A 117 4.74 1.92 10.18
CA ARG A 117 5.47 1.64 8.94
C ARG A 117 5.22 2.73 7.91
N LYS A 118 6.28 3.25 7.29
CA LYS A 118 6.17 3.87 5.96
C LYS A 118 5.80 2.80 4.93
N SER A 119 5.13 3.19 3.84
CA SER A 119 4.94 2.32 2.68
C SER A 119 6.17 2.44 1.80
N PHE A 120 6.86 1.36 1.42
CA PHE A 120 8.09 1.48 0.62
C PHE A 120 7.88 1.65 -0.91
N TYR A 121 6.69 1.28 -1.39
CA TYR A 121 6.33 1.15 -2.81
C TYR A 121 6.06 2.49 -3.49
N LEU A 122 5.84 2.55 -4.82
CA LEU A 122 5.42 3.80 -5.48
C LEU A 122 4.02 4.20 -5.01
N ALA A 123 3.10 3.24 -5.04
CA ALA A 123 1.78 3.34 -4.46
C ALA A 123 1.33 1.98 -3.92
N ARG A 124 0.58 2.03 -2.82
CA ARG A 124 -0.09 0.90 -2.19
C ARG A 124 -1.59 1.13 -2.30
N LYS A 125 -2.31 0.21 -2.96
CA LYS A 125 -3.78 0.22 -2.99
C LYS A 125 -4.28 -0.80 -1.98
N PHE A 126 -4.90 -0.35 -0.90
CA PHE A 126 -5.68 -1.21 -0.03
C PHE A 126 -7.09 -1.36 -0.60
N LEU A 127 -7.45 -2.61 -0.90
CA LEU A 127 -8.83 -3.01 -1.04
C LEU A 127 -9.28 -3.58 0.32
N GLN A 128 -10.24 -2.92 0.97
CA GLN A 128 -10.97 -3.49 2.11
C GLN A 128 -12.41 -3.73 1.66
N TYR A 129 -12.75 -4.99 1.43
CA TYR A 129 -14.12 -5.40 1.18
C TYR A 129 -14.73 -5.92 2.48
N TYR A 130 -15.89 -5.35 2.84
CA TYR A 130 -16.95 -5.96 3.66
C TYR A 130 -16.63 -6.56 5.04
N THR A 131 -15.44 -6.36 5.60
CA THR A 131 -15.27 -6.47 7.05
C THR A 131 -15.63 -5.14 7.71
N LYS A 132 -16.67 -5.18 8.55
CA LYS A 132 -17.13 -4.03 9.38
C LYS A 132 -16.05 -3.54 10.36
N VAL A 133 -15.02 -4.35 10.57
CA VAL A 133 -13.87 -4.07 11.44
C VAL A 133 -12.94 -3.01 10.84
N ASN A 134 -13.11 -1.77 11.28
CA ASN A 134 -12.13 -0.71 11.06
C ASN A 134 -10.86 -0.96 11.89
N GLY A 135 -9.72 -0.43 11.42
CA GLY A 135 -8.43 -0.67 12.08
C GLY A 135 -7.22 -0.04 11.39
N LEU A 136 -7.33 0.35 10.11
CA LEU A 136 -6.31 1.14 9.44
C LEU A 136 -6.21 2.53 10.09
N GLN A 137 -5.00 2.93 10.45
CA GLN A 137 -4.69 4.26 10.94
C GLN A 137 -3.55 4.88 10.14
N LEU A 138 -3.64 6.19 9.96
CA LEU A 138 -2.63 7.05 9.36
C LEU A 138 -1.98 7.91 10.46
N LEU A 139 -0.69 8.18 10.36
CA LEU A 139 -0.04 9.28 11.05
C LEU A 139 -0.13 10.51 10.17
N THR A 140 -0.79 11.57 10.65
CA THR A 140 -0.88 12.86 9.95
C THR A 140 0.40 13.67 10.13
N LYS A 141 0.57 14.74 9.34
CA LYS A 141 1.78 15.60 9.36
C LYS A 141 2.04 16.25 10.72
N ASP A 142 0.98 16.53 11.48
CA ASP A 142 1.00 17.04 12.86
C ASP A 142 1.28 15.95 13.92
N GLY A 143 1.70 14.75 13.49
CA GLY A 143 2.11 13.66 14.39
C GLY A 143 0.97 12.91 15.06
N GLN A 144 -0.28 13.12 14.63
CA GLN A 144 -1.45 12.48 15.23
C GLN A 144 -1.84 11.19 14.50
N TRP A 145 -2.15 10.14 15.24
CA TRP A 145 -2.81 8.98 14.66
C TRP A 145 -4.28 9.30 14.43
N LYS A 146 -4.78 9.02 13.22
CA LYS A 146 -6.21 9.08 12.85
C LYS A 146 -6.66 7.75 12.23
N ASN A 147 -7.87 7.27 12.53
CA ASN A 147 -8.45 6.12 11.85
C ASN A 147 -8.88 6.52 10.43
N ILE A 148 -8.59 5.66 9.45
CA ILE A 148 -9.23 5.71 8.13
C ILE A 148 -10.41 4.73 8.19
N ASN A 149 -11.60 5.21 7.81
CA ASN A 149 -12.81 4.39 7.68
C ASN A 149 -13.23 4.39 6.20
N PRO A 150 -12.71 3.46 5.37
CA PRO A 150 -12.90 3.52 3.91
C PRO A 150 -14.37 3.39 3.51
N THR A 151 -14.79 4.14 2.50
CA THR A 151 -16.15 4.02 1.96
C THR A 151 -16.34 2.66 1.28
N PRO A 152 -17.45 1.94 1.52
CA PRO A 152 -17.76 0.71 0.79
C PRO A 152 -17.65 0.89 -0.73
N GLY A 153 -16.95 -0.04 -1.40
CA GLY A 153 -16.73 -0.03 -2.85
C GLY A 153 -15.53 0.77 -3.35
N THR A 154 -14.94 1.65 -2.51
CA THR A 154 -13.72 2.42 -2.82
C THR A 154 -12.44 1.66 -2.48
N PHE A 155 -11.29 2.23 -2.85
CA PHE A 155 -9.95 1.75 -2.53
C PHE A 155 -9.17 2.84 -1.79
N THR A 156 -8.50 2.54 -0.69
CA THR A 156 -7.56 3.49 -0.08
C THR A 156 -6.22 3.42 -0.81
N ILE A 157 -5.83 4.50 -1.46
CA ILE A 157 -4.53 4.64 -2.14
C ILE A 157 -3.60 5.38 -1.18
N ILE A 158 -2.45 4.81 -0.87
CA ILE A 158 -1.40 5.42 -0.04
C ILE A 158 -0.12 5.45 -0.86
N ILE A 159 0.56 6.59 -0.96
CA ILE A 159 1.87 6.65 -1.62
C ILE A 159 2.97 6.08 -0.72
N GLY A 160 4.11 5.76 -1.31
CA GLY A 160 5.24 5.25 -0.54
C GLY A 160 6.60 5.82 -0.93
N ASP A 161 7.61 5.35 -0.20
CA ASP A 161 8.97 5.88 -0.14
C ASP A 161 9.63 5.94 -1.51
N SER A 162 9.32 5.00 -2.41
CA SER A 162 9.83 5.07 -3.79
C SER A 162 9.38 6.34 -4.51
N LEU A 163 8.13 6.78 -4.31
CA LEU A 163 7.61 8.03 -4.89
C LEU A 163 8.01 9.25 -4.05
N HIS A 164 8.09 9.13 -2.73
CA HIS A 164 8.61 10.17 -1.84
C HIS A 164 10.05 10.57 -2.21
N VAL A 165 10.93 9.58 -2.37
CA VAL A 165 12.32 9.74 -2.80
C VAL A 165 12.37 10.33 -4.22
N TRP A 166 11.63 9.72 -5.17
CA TRP A 166 11.63 10.20 -6.55
C TRP A 166 11.12 11.64 -6.69
N THR A 167 10.22 12.10 -5.82
CA THR A 167 9.72 13.49 -5.80
C THR A 167 10.54 14.46 -4.94
N ASN A 168 11.74 14.07 -4.49
CA ASN A 168 12.56 14.85 -3.56
C ASN A 168 11.81 15.29 -2.29
N GLY A 169 10.90 14.45 -1.79
CA GLY A 169 10.12 14.72 -0.59
C GLY A 169 8.83 15.52 -0.81
N ARG A 170 8.63 16.11 -2.00
CA ARG A 170 7.45 16.93 -2.35
C ARG A 170 6.12 16.16 -2.19
N MET A 171 6.14 14.83 -2.30
CA MET A 171 5.00 13.96 -1.95
C MET A 171 5.33 13.13 -0.71
N HIS A 172 4.60 13.32 0.40
CA HIS A 172 4.89 12.66 1.68
C HIS A 172 4.36 11.21 1.74
N ALA A 173 5.23 10.23 1.96
CA ALA A 173 4.85 8.86 2.30
C ALA A 173 4.46 8.78 3.79
N PRO A 174 3.16 8.63 4.12
CA PRO A 174 2.71 8.69 5.51
C PRO A 174 2.99 7.37 6.22
N TYR A 175 3.28 7.44 7.53
CA TYR A 175 3.25 6.24 8.35
C TYR A 175 1.81 5.75 8.47
N HIS A 176 1.60 4.45 8.32
CA HIS A 176 0.32 3.81 8.58
C HIS A 176 0.51 2.56 9.43
N ARG A 177 -0.53 2.16 10.16
CA ARG A 177 -0.59 0.92 10.93
C ARG A 177 -1.98 0.30 10.86
N VAL A 178 -2.09 -0.98 11.21
CA VAL A 178 -3.38 -1.65 11.37
C VAL A 178 -3.48 -2.12 12.81
N LEU A 179 -4.43 -1.55 13.55
CA LEU A 179 -4.82 -2.06 14.87
C LEU A 179 -5.84 -3.18 14.67
N ILE A 180 -5.63 -4.32 15.34
CA ILE A 180 -6.69 -5.32 15.52
C ILE A 180 -7.55 -4.85 16.70
N ARG A 181 -8.87 -4.83 16.51
CA ARG A 181 -9.86 -4.40 17.51
C ARG A 181 -11.05 -5.36 17.48
N GLY A 182 -11.58 -5.71 18.65
CA GLY A 182 -12.68 -6.66 18.81
C GLY A 182 -12.28 -8.11 18.52
N ASN A 183 -13.29 -8.98 18.49
CA ASN A 183 -13.13 -10.43 18.31
C ASN A 183 -13.42 -10.89 16.87
N GLU A 184 -13.75 -9.97 15.95
CA GLU A 184 -14.05 -10.28 14.55
C GLU A 184 -12.79 -10.30 13.68
N THR A 185 -12.68 -11.28 12.78
CA THR A 185 -11.57 -11.38 11.82
C THR A 185 -11.66 -10.28 10.75
N ARG A 186 -10.61 -9.44 10.65
CA ARG A 186 -10.49 -8.41 9.62
C ARG A 186 -9.70 -8.91 8.41
N TYR A 187 -10.34 -8.94 7.24
CA TYR A 187 -9.69 -9.22 5.96
C TYR A 187 -9.43 -7.91 5.19
N SER A 188 -8.23 -7.77 4.62
CA SER A 188 -7.88 -6.68 3.71
C SER A 188 -6.79 -7.12 2.75
N VAL A 189 -6.91 -6.69 1.50
CA VAL A 189 -6.11 -7.15 0.37
C VAL A 189 -5.25 -5.98 -0.14
N GLY A 190 -3.94 -6.19 -0.28
CA GLY A 190 -2.97 -5.15 -0.62
C GLY A 190 -2.39 -5.32 -2.01
N LEU A 191 -2.64 -4.33 -2.88
CA LEU A 191 -1.91 -4.15 -4.15
C LEU A 191 -0.72 -3.22 -3.93
N PHE A 192 0.37 -3.51 -4.60
CA PHE A 192 1.62 -2.74 -4.53
C PHE A 192 2.16 -2.50 -5.94
N SER A 193 2.53 -1.27 -6.24
CA SER A 193 3.29 -0.92 -7.45
C SER A 193 4.75 -0.70 -7.06
N THR A 194 5.63 -1.64 -7.42
CA THR A 194 7.08 -1.50 -7.29
C THR A 194 7.66 -0.78 -8.52
N PRO A 195 8.84 -0.13 -8.40
CA PRO A 195 9.72 0.10 -9.54
C PRO A 195 10.08 -1.22 -10.24
N LYS A 196 10.57 -1.14 -11.48
CA LYS A 196 11.10 -2.30 -12.22
C LYS A 196 12.35 -2.85 -11.52
N ASP A 197 12.49 -4.17 -11.49
CA ASP A 197 13.70 -4.85 -10.99
C ASP A 197 14.97 -4.28 -11.64
N GLY A 198 15.99 -4.02 -10.81
CA GLY A 198 17.24 -3.38 -11.23
C GLY A 198 17.17 -1.86 -11.43
N TYR A 199 16.00 -1.21 -11.34
CA TYR A 199 15.90 0.25 -11.42
C TYR A 199 16.38 0.91 -10.13
N THR A 200 17.42 1.73 -10.24
CA THR A 200 17.87 2.63 -9.17
C THR A 200 16.91 3.80 -9.05
N ILE A 201 16.20 3.90 -7.93
CA ILE A 201 15.39 5.06 -7.59
C ILE A 201 16.36 6.24 -7.36
N LYS A 202 16.12 7.34 -8.08
CA LYS A 202 16.85 8.60 -7.92
C LYS A 202 15.90 9.76 -8.21
N THR A 203 16.13 10.89 -7.55
CA THR A 203 15.45 12.15 -7.83
C THR A 203 15.79 12.63 -9.25
N PRO A 204 14.79 12.99 -10.09
CA PRO A 204 15.00 13.74 -11.33
C PRO A 204 15.69 15.08 -11.07
N LYS A 205 16.55 15.53 -11.98
CA LYS A 205 17.30 16.79 -11.80
C LYS A 205 16.37 18.01 -11.77
N GLU A 206 15.24 17.89 -12.45
CA GLU A 206 14.16 18.87 -12.58
C GLU A 206 13.38 19.10 -11.27
N LEU A 207 13.61 18.27 -10.25
CA LEU A 207 13.04 18.40 -8.90
C LEU A 207 14.11 18.77 -7.84
N ILE A 208 15.27 19.26 -8.29
CA ILE A 208 16.39 19.72 -7.47
C ILE A 208 16.72 21.15 -7.89
N ASP A 209 16.60 22.07 -6.95
CA ASP A 209 16.82 23.51 -7.14
C ASP A 209 17.34 24.11 -5.81
N GLU A 210 17.60 25.42 -5.77
CA GLU A 210 18.15 26.08 -4.57
C GLU A 210 17.20 26.01 -3.36
N ASP A 211 15.88 26.07 -3.61
CA ASP A 211 14.84 25.91 -2.58
C ASP A 211 14.62 24.44 -2.18
N HIS A 212 14.96 23.49 -3.06
CA HIS A 212 14.77 22.05 -2.88
C HIS A 212 16.08 21.27 -3.14
N PRO A 213 17.08 21.36 -2.25
CA PRO A 213 18.31 20.58 -2.38
C PRO A 213 18.03 19.07 -2.36
N LEU A 214 18.98 18.28 -2.87
CA LEU A 214 18.83 16.81 -2.95
C LEU A 214 18.77 16.18 -1.55
N LEU A 215 17.61 15.63 -1.18
CA LEU A 215 17.41 15.03 0.14
C LEU A 215 17.85 13.56 0.22
N PHE A 216 17.81 12.83 -0.91
CA PHE A 216 17.91 11.37 -0.92
C PHE A 216 19.05 10.85 -1.79
N LYS A 217 19.79 9.86 -1.27
CA LYS A 217 20.79 9.13 -2.05
C LYS A 217 20.10 8.14 -3.01
N PRO A 218 20.56 8.04 -4.28
CA PRO A 218 20.10 7.00 -5.19
C PRO A 218 20.28 5.59 -4.59
N HIS A 219 19.29 4.72 -4.75
CA HIS A 219 19.34 3.36 -4.21
C HIS A 219 18.47 2.38 -5.01
N ASN A 220 18.77 1.08 -4.89
CA ASN A 220 17.91 0.02 -5.39
C ASN A 220 16.74 -0.22 -4.42
N HIS A 221 15.52 -0.30 -4.95
CA HIS A 221 14.31 -0.51 -4.17
C HIS A 221 14.34 -1.79 -3.30
N PHE A 222 14.81 -2.90 -3.87
CA PHE A 222 14.81 -4.20 -3.20
C PHE A 222 15.95 -4.33 -2.18
N GLU A 223 17.10 -3.71 -2.43
CA GLU A 223 18.18 -3.61 -1.43
C GLU A 223 17.74 -2.78 -0.23
N PHE A 224 17.09 -1.64 -0.45
CA PHE A 224 16.54 -0.80 0.62
C PHE A 224 15.45 -1.53 1.41
N LEU A 225 14.53 -2.22 0.73
CA LEU A 225 13.54 -3.11 1.37
C LEU A 225 14.22 -4.18 2.23
N ASN A 226 15.15 -4.95 1.67
CA ASN A 226 15.85 -6.02 2.39
C ASN A 226 16.59 -5.47 3.62
N PHE A 227 17.26 -4.33 3.48
CA PHE A 227 17.90 -3.63 4.59
C PHE A 227 16.88 -3.20 5.66
N SER A 228 15.74 -2.63 5.27
CA SER A 228 14.67 -2.17 6.19
C SER A 228 14.09 -3.28 7.07
N TYR A 229 14.20 -4.55 6.64
CA TYR A 229 13.79 -5.73 7.40
C TYR A 229 14.87 -6.30 8.33
N THR A 230 16.07 -5.71 8.37
CA THR A 230 17.14 -6.13 9.28
C THR A 230 16.97 -5.52 10.68
N LYS A 231 17.46 -6.22 11.72
CA LYS A 231 17.53 -5.63 13.08
C LYS A 231 18.32 -4.31 13.13
N LYS A 232 19.31 -4.14 12.24
CA LYS A 232 20.11 -2.92 12.12
C LYS A 232 19.26 -1.72 11.67
N ALA A 233 18.32 -1.93 10.76
CA ALA A 233 17.38 -0.90 10.32
C ALA A 233 16.38 -0.49 11.42
N CYS A 234 15.93 -1.42 12.27
CA CYS A 234 15.00 -1.10 13.37
C CYS A 234 15.56 -0.11 14.40
N ASN A 235 16.90 0.04 14.47
CA ASN A 235 17.59 0.91 15.42
C ASN A 235 18.03 2.25 14.79
N VAL A 236 17.63 2.54 13.55
CA VAL A 236 17.96 3.78 12.84
C VAL A 236 16.67 4.39 12.30
N ASN A 237 16.47 5.70 12.49
CA ASN A 237 15.44 6.41 11.74
C ASN A 237 15.85 6.43 10.26
N LEU A 238 15.29 5.51 9.48
CA LEU A 238 15.52 5.42 8.05
C LEU A 238 14.60 6.42 7.33
N LEU A 239 15.23 7.47 6.80
CA LEU A 239 14.62 8.65 6.17
C LEU A 239 13.96 9.58 7.20
#